data_AF-A0A6B3SRT5-F1
#
_entry.id   AF-A0A6B3SRT5-F1
#
_cell.length_a   1.000
_cell.length_b   1.000
_cell.length_c   1.000
_cell.angle_alpha   90.00
_cell.angle_beta   90.00
_cell.angle_gamma   90.00
#
_symmetry.space_group_name_H-M   'P 1'
#
loop_
_entity.id
_entity.type
_entity.pdbx_description
1 polymer ?
#
loop_
_entity_poly.entity_id
_entity_poly.type
_entity_poly.pdbx_seq_one_letter_code
_entity_poly.pdbx_strand_id
1 'polypeptide(L)'
;MNASHLPAHKRRQRQGGISMAEVLLGVSVSMAVLLFAGRYMVQWQSDMRAKNVAEQFQSFQQAAAQYYLGNTAGMLAAMADGTGAASYCMVKANVTTGAGGTQSNDTTLHTCAFDANWLVYKGLLPPTFKATNVFGQRLVSIFKRVYDASNAPTQYAEMLVVAAQDTNSVSTPSYGEATAAAEIMGGNGGVVPDKDRATCKSVRSSSTYQVCGAQGTWQVDLSKFISSSQLSTFSSALPN
;
A
#
# COMPACT_ATOMS: atom_id res chain seq x y z
N MET A 1 26.63 -49.24 84.04
CA MET A 1 26.13 -47.88 84.33
C MET A 1 26.75 -46.92 83.32
N ASN A 2 26.06 -46.11 82.52
CA ASN A 2 24.79 -46.24 81.84
C ASN A 2 24.97 -45.40 80.57
N ALA A 3 24.69 -45.99 79.40
CA ALA A 3 24.75 -45.30 78.12
C ALA A 3 23.54 -44.37 77.98
N SER A 4 23.77 -43.09 77.72
CA SER A 4 22.72 -42.12 77.42
C SER A 4 22.63 -41.89 75.91
N HIS A 5 21.77 -42.68 75.26
CA HIS A 5 21.27 -42.39 73.91
C HIS A 5 20.26 -41.23 73.98
N LEU A 6 20.56 -40.13 73.28
CA LEU A 6 19.58 -39.09 72.97
C LEU A 6 19.01 -39.33 71.55
N PRO A 7 17.68 -39.28 71.36
CA PRO A 7 17.08 -39.57 70.06
C PRO A 7 17.21 -38.40 69.09
N ALA A 8 17.64 -38.71 67.85
CA ALA A 8 17.64 -37.78 66.74
C ALA A 8 16.20 -37.47 66.30
N HIS A 9 15.74 -36.24 66.56
CA HIS A 9 14.48 -35.75 66.02
C HIS A 9 14.58 -35.59 64.49
N LYS A 10 14.03 -36.56 63.74
CA LYS A 10 13.72 -36.41 62.32
C LYS A 10 12.68 -35.30 62.16
N ARG A 11 13.13 -34.08 61.82
CA ARG A 11 12.26 -33.03 61.28
C ARG A 11 11.65 -33.55 59.98
N ARG A 12 10.40 -34.00 60.02
CA ARG A 12 9.55 -34.11 58.81
C ARG A 12 9.38 -32.69 58.27
N GLN A 13 10.18 -32.33 57.28
CA GLN A 13 9.84 -31.22 56.39
C GLN A 13 8.48 -31.56 55.78
N ARG A 14 7.43 -30.90 56.26
CA ARG A 14 6.17 -30.83 55.52
C ARG A 14 6.53 -30.14 54.20
N GLN A 15 6.69 -30.94 53.14
CA GLN A 15 6.54 -30.48 51.76
C GLN A 15 5.10 -29.99 51.64
N GLY A 16 4.86 -28.74 52.05
CA GLY A 16 3.59 -28.07 51.85
C GLY A 16 3.38 -27.94 50.36
N GLY A 17 2.20 -28.32 49.88
CA GLY A 17 1.77 -28.25 48.49
C GLY A 17 1.65 -26.82 47.95
N ILE A 18 2.76 -26.08 47.94
CA ILE A 18 2.92 -24.76 47.33
C ILE A 18 3.43 -24.91 45.89
N SER A 19 4.04 -26.05 45.53
CA SER A 19 4.68 -26.24 44.22
C SER A 19 3.70 -26.24 43.03
N MET A 20 2.51 -26.85 43.14
CA MET A 20 1.58 -26.88 42.00
C MET A 20 0.91 -25.52 41.75
N ALA A 21 0.54 -24.80 42.81
CA ALA A 21 -0.09 -23.48 42.67
C ALA A 21 0.89 -22.45 42.10
N GLU A 22 2.16 -22.49 42.54
CA GLU A 22 3.22 -21.60 42.05
C GLU A 22 3.61 -21.92 40.60
N VAL A 23 3.67 -23.21 40.23
CA VAL A 23 3.90 -23.61 38.82
C VAL A 23 2.73 -23.19 37.93
N LEU A 24 1.48 -23.32 38.37
CA LEU A 24 0.30 -22.86 37.61
C LEU A 24 0.26 -21.33 37.47
N LEU A 25 0.67 -20.59 38.51
CA LEU A 25 0.82 -19.14 38.45
C LEU A 25 1.97 -18.74 37.50
N GLY A 26 3.12 -19.41 37.58
CA GLY A 26 4.25 -19.18 36.68
C GLY A 26 3.89 -19.44 35.21
N VAL A 27 3.15 -20.51 34.93
CA VAL A 27 2.67 -20.84 33.57
C VAL A 27 1.65 -19.81 33.08
N SER A 28 0.70 -19.38 33.92
CA SER A 28 -0.31 -18.40 33.51
C SER A 28 0.29 -17.01 33.24
N VAL A 29 1.23 -16.54 34.06
CA VAL A 29 1.98 -15.31 33.81
C VAL A 29 2.83 -15.42 32.54
N SER A 30 3.53 -16.54 32.35
CA SER A 30 4.34 -16.77 31.14
C SER A 30 3.48 -16.79 29.87
N MET A 31 2.29 -17.40 29.92
CA MET A 31 1.35 -17.42 28.80
C MET A 31 0.79 -16.02 28.50
N ALA A 32 0.49 -15.22 29.54
CA ALA A 32 0.06 -13.83 29.36
C ALA A 32 1.16 -12.97 28.72
N VAL A 33 2.41 -13.11 29.17
CA VAL A 33 3.57 -12.41 28.57
C VAL A 33 3.78 -12.83 27.12
N LEU A 34 3.66 -14.13 26.79
CA LEU A 34 3.78 -14.62 25.42
C LEU A 34 2.66 -14.09 24.50
N LEU A 35 1.42 -14.04 24.99
CA LEU A 35 0.31 -13.46 24.23
C LEU A 35 0.51 -11.96 23.98
N PHE A 36 1.03 -11.24 24.98
CA PHE A 36 1.35 -9.82 24.83
C PHE A 36 2.51 -9.62 23.84
N ALA A 37 3.63 -10.32 24.03
CA ALA A 37 4.78 -10.25 23.13
C ALA A 37 4.44 -10.65 21.69
N GLY A 38 3.58 -11.65 21.51
CA GLY A 38 3.05 -12.06 20.20
C GLY A 38 2.31 -10.94 19.49
N ARG A 39 1.44 -10.21 20.19
CA ARG A 39 0.73 -9.05 19.62
C ARG A 39 1.69 -7.93 19.22
N TYR A 40 2.73 -7.67 20.03
CA TYR A 40 3.75 -6.70 19.64
C TYR A 40 4.48 -7.14 18.36
N MET A 41 4.95 -8.39 18.28
CA MET A 41 5.67 -8.85 17.08
C MET A 41 4.82 -8.73 15.80
N VAL A 42 3.52 -9.04 15.87
CA VAL A 42 2.60 -8.89 14.72
C VAL A 42 2.45 -7.41 14.33
N GLN A 43 2.31 -6.51 15.29
CA GLN A 43 2.22 -5.07 15.03
C GLN A 43 3.52 -4.54 14.40
N TRP A 44 4.68 -4.92 14.94
CA TRP A 44 5.98 -4.56 14.39
C TRP A 44 6.16 -5.02 12.94
N GLN A 45 5.70 -6.23 12.60
CA GLN A 45 5.76 -6.73 11.24
C GLN A 45 4.79 -5.98 10.29
N SER A 46 3.62 -5.59 10.78
CA SER A 46 2.68 -4.72 10.06
C SER A 46 3.31 -3.35 9.76
N ASP A 47 3.88 -2.70 10.78
CA ASP A 47 4.48 -1.37 10.65
C ASP A 47 5.68 -1.37 9.71
N MET A 48 6.54 -2.39 9.77
CA MET A 48 7.66 -2.56 8.84
C MET A 48 7.19 -2.78 7.39
N ARG A 49 6.10 -3.53 7.18
CA ARG A 49 5.51 -3.68 5.84
C ARG A 49 4.94 -2.36 5.33
N ALA A 50 4.20 -1.63 6.16
CA ALA A 50 3.67 -0.32 5.83
C ALA A 50 4.79 0.66 5.46
N LYS A 51 5.88 0.69 6.24
CA LYS A 51 7.07 1.49 5.95
C LYS A 51 7.72 1.12 4.62
N ASN A 52 7.94 -0.17 4.36
CA ASN A 52 8.50 -0.64 3.09
C ASN A 52 7.64 -0.24 1.88
N VAL A 53 6.31 -0.30 2.02
CA VAL A 53 5.39 0.15 0.96
C VAL A 53 5.47 1.66 0.77
N ALA A 54 5.46 2.44 1.86
CA ALA A 54 5.59 3.89 1.80
C ALA A 54 6.90 4.33 1.12
N GLU A 55 8.03 3.72 1.46
CA GLU A 55 9.34 4.01 0.84
C GLU A 55 9.38 3.66 -0.65
N GLN A 56 8.76 2.54 -1.05
CA GLN A 56 8.62 2.17 -2.46
C GLN A 56 7.77 3.19 -3.23
N PHE A 57 6.65 3.61 -2.65
CA PHE A 57 5.78 4.63 -3.23
C PHE A 57 6.51 5.97 -3.38
N GLN A 58 7.21 6.44 -2.36
CA GLN A 58 7.96 7.70 -2.41
C GLN A 58 9.05 7.67 -3.50
N SER A 59 9.81 6.57 -3.56
CA SER A 59 10.85 6.39 -4.57
C SER A 59 10.27 6.37 -6.00
N PHE A 60 9.18 5.63 -6.19
CA PHE A 60 8.48 5.58 -7.48
C PHE A 60 7.86 6.94 -7.85
N GLN A 61 7.22 7.63 -6.90
CA GLN A 61 6.60 8.94 -7.10
C GLN A 61 7.63 9.99 -7.53
N GLN A 62 8.81 10.00 -6.92
CA GLN A 62 9.89 10.89 -7.35
C GLN A 62 10.37 10.57 -8.76
N ALA A 63 10.61 9.29 -9.08
CA ALA A 63 11.04 8.88 -10.42
C ALA A 63 9.98 9.20 -11.49
N ALA A 64 8.71 9.00 -11.19
CA ALA A 64 7.59 9.34 -12.07
C ALA A 64 7.50 10.85 -12.31
N ALA A 65 7.67 11.68 -11.27
CA ALA A 65 7.72 13.13 -11.41
C ALA A 65 8.89 13.59 -12.29
N GLN A 66 10.09 13.00 -12.09
CA GLN A 66 11.25 13.30 -12.95
C GLN A 66 11.04 12.87 -14.39
N TYR A 67 10.39 11.71 -14.61
CA TYR A 67 10.03 11.27 -15.96
C TYR A 67 9.12 12.27 -16.65
N TYR A 68 8.08 12.74 -15.97
CA TYR A 68 7.17 13.75 -16.49
C TYR A 68 7.92 15.04 -16.82
N LEU A 69 8.70 15.57 -15.88
CA LEU A 69 9.45 16.83 -16.10
C LEU A 69 10.36 16.74 -17.33
N GLY A 70 11.08 15.63 -17.50
CA GLY A 70 11.95 15.41 -18.66
C GLY A 70 11.22 15.19 -19.99
N ASN A 71 9.93 14.84 -19.97
CA ASN A 71 9.14 14.48 -21.16
C ASN A 71 7.83 15.28 -21.28
N THR A 72 7.75 16.44 -20.63
CA THR A 72 6.51 17.22 -20.44
C THR A 72 5.76 17.43 -21.75
N ALA A 73 6.43 17.92 -22.79
CA ALA A 73 5.79 18.22 -24.08
C ALA A 73 5.20 16.97 -24.75
N GLY A 74 5.93 15.85 -24.75
CA GLY A 74 5.47 14.60 -25.35
C GLY A 74 4.33 13.96 -24.58
N MET A 75 4.38 14.01 -23.25
CA MET A 75 3.30 13.52 -22.39
C MET A 75 2.03 14.38 -22.52
N LEU A 76 2.16 15.70 -22.59
CA LEU A 76 1.02 16.59 -22.80
C LEU A 76 0.36 16.37 -24.16
N ALA A 77 1.13 16.10 -25.22
CA ALA A 77 0.59 15.71 -26.52
C ALA A 77 -0.13 14.35 -26.43
N ALA A 78 0.50 13.34 -25.82
CA ALA A 78 -0.12 12.03 -25.62
C ALA A 78 -1.44 12.07 -24.84
N MET A 79 -1.56 12.98 -23.86
CA MET A 79 -2.82 13.22 -23.13
C MET A 79 -3.85 14.01 -23.95
N ALA A 80 -3.41 14.92 -24.83
CA ALA A 80 -4.31 15.76 -25.61
C ALA A 80 -4.96 15.00 -26.79
N ASP A 81 -4.15 14.34 -27.59
CA ASP A 81 -4.56 13.75 -28.87
C ASP A 81 -4.00 12.32 -29.11
N GLY A 82 -3.24 11.79 -28.15
CA GLY A 82 -2.64 10.45 -28.25
C GLY A 82 -1.31 10.42 -29.00
N THR A 83 -0.81 11.55 -29.50
CA THR A 83 0.47 11.62 -30.20
C THR A 83 1.61 11.13 -29.31
N GLY A 84 2.32 10.10 -29.76
CA GLY A 84 3.46 9.55 -29.02
C GLY A 84 3.08 8.78 -27.74
N ALA A 85 1.80 8.43 -27.52
CA ALA A 85 1.38 7.72 -26.31
C ALA A 85 2.13 6.39 -26.09
N ALA A 86 2.45 5.64 -27.15
CA ALA A 86 3.26 4.42 -27.05
C ALA A 86 4.71 4.66 -26.54
N SER A 87 5.20 5.90 -26.61
CA SER A 87 6.54 6.29 -26.15
C SER A 87 6.57 6.83 -24.71
N TYR A 88 5.39 7.09 -24.12
CA TYR A 88 5.28 7.77 -22.82
C TYR A 88 4.30 7.10 -21.84
N CYS A 89 3.19 6.56 -22.33
CA CYS A 89 2.06 6.09 -21.54
C CYS A 89 1.95 4.56 -21.63
N MET A 90 2.95 3.85 -21.12
CA MET A 90 3.04 2.39 -21.23
C MET A 90 3.02 1.73 -19.86
N VAL A 91 2.17 0.71 -19.72
CA VAL A 91 2.13 -0.16 -18.53
C VAL A 91 2.51 -1.59 -18.90
N LYS A 92 3.11 -2.33 -17.98
CA LYS A 92 3.53 -3.74 -18.15
C LYS A 92 4.50 -3.97 -19.31
N ALA A 93 5.28 -2.95 -19.66
CA ALA A 93 6.35 -3.12 -20.64
C ALA A 93 7.45 -4.06 -20.09
N ASN A 94 8.17 -4.70 -20.98
CA ASN A 94 9.37 -5.44 -20.62
C ASN A 94 10.45 -4.47 -20.12
N VAL A 95 11.03 -4.74 -18.96
CA VAL A 95 12.01 -3.86 -18.31
C VAL A 95 13.34 -3.72 -19.07
N THR A 96 13.65 -4.65 -19.98
CA THR A 96 14.91 -4.67 -20.73
C THR A 96 14.73 -4.12 -22.14
N THR A 97 13.68 -4.55 -22.85
CA THR A 97 13.47 -4.19 -24.25
C THR A 97 12.51 -3.02 -24.44
N GLY A 98 11.73 -2.67 -23.41
CA GLY A 98 10.62 -1.72 -23.53
C GLY A 98 9.48 -2.22 -24.42
N ALA A 99 9.59 -3.44 -24.94
CA ALA A 99 8.61 -4.05 -25.81
C ALA A 99 7.55 -4.81 -25.00
N GLY A 100 6.40 -5.04 -25.62
CA GLY A 100 5.22 -5.49 -24.88
C GLY A 100 4.72 -4.42 -23.93
N GLY A 101 3.58 -4.67 -23.32
CA GLY A 101 2.85 -3.69 -22.53
C GLY A 101 1.67 -3.09 -23.28
N THR A 102 0.87 -2.35 -22.54
CA THR A 102 -0.38 -1.78 -23.01
C THR A 102 -0.26 -0.26 -22.97
N GLN A 103 -0.62 0.38 -24.07
CA GLN A 103 -0.77 1.83 -24.11
C GLN A 103 -1.92 2.22 -23.17
N SER A 104 -1.63 3.14 -22.26
CA SER A 104 -2.54 3.54 -21.18
C SER A 104 -2.70 5.06 -21.16
N ASN A 105 -3.25 5.62 -22.23
CA ASN A 105 -3.71 7.00 -22.29
C ASN A 105 -5.23 7.06 -22.54
N ASP A 106 -5.84 8.13 -22.07
CA ASP A 106 -7.24 8.46 -22.35
C ASP A 106 -7.31 9.92 -22.82
N THR A 107 -7.65 10.13 -24.09
CA THR A 107 -7.72 11.46 -24.70
C THR A 107 -8.98 12.23 -24.29
N THR A 108 -9.98 11.57 -23.71
CA THR A 108 -11.19 12.22 -23.20
C THR A 108 -10.99 12.70 -21.77
N LEU A 109 -10.32 11.91 -20.93
CA LEU A 109 -9.94 12.30 -19.56
C LEU A 109 -8.63 13.10 -19.51
N HIS A 110 -7.92 13.16 -20.63
CA HIS A 110 -6.59 13.73 -20.76
C HIS A 110 -5.58 13.13 -19.77
N THR A 111 -5.56 11.80 -19.71
CA THR A 111 -4.69 11.06 -18.80
C THR A 111 -3.66 10.21 -19.54
N CYS A 112 -2.53 10.00 -18.89
CA CYS A 112 -1.43 9.17 -19.35
C CYS A 112 -0.87 8.42 -18.16
N ALA A 113 -0.84 7.09 -18.21
CA ALA A 113 -0.34 6.26 -17.14
C ALA A 113 0.84 5.39 -17.59
N PHE A 114 1.74 5.16 -16.65
CA PHE A 114 2.86 4.24 -16.81
C PHE A 114 3.21 3.61 -15.47
N ASP A 115 3.90 2.46 -15.49
CA ASP A 115 4.22 1.69 -14.31
C ASP A 115 5.71 1.69 -13.98
N ALA A 116 6.06 1.09 -12.84
CA ALA A 116 7.45 0.95 -12.42
C ALA A 116 8.32 0.20 -13.45
N ASN A 117 7.78 -0.76 -14.20
CA ASN A 117 8.55 -1.44 -15.26
C ASN A 117 9.00 -0.45 -16.34
N TRP A 118 8.10 0.45 -16.74
CA TRP A 118 8.42 1.47 -17.73
C TRP A 118 9.55 2.38 -17.27
N LEU A 119 9.53 2.80 -16.01
CA LEU A 119 10.59 3.63 -15.43
C LEU A 119 11.93 2.89 -15.29
N VAL A 120 11.93 1.59 -15.02
CA VAL A 120 13.14 0.77 -15.06
C VAL A 120 13.72 0.72 -16.48
N TYR A 121 12.88 0.47 -17.48
CA TYR A 121 13.30 0.49 -18.89
C TYR A 121 13.88 1.85 -19.31
N LYS A 122 13.25 2.95 -18.88
CA LYS A 122 13.73 4.32 -19.13
C LYS A 122 14.97 4.70 -18.31
N GLY A 123 15.47 3.81 -17.44
CA GLY A 123 16.68 4.04 -16.63
C GLY A 123 16.48 5.01 -15.46
N LEU A 124 15.23 5.30 -15.06
CA LEU A 124 14.91 6.19 -13.94
C LEU A 124 14.78 5.45 -12.61
N LEU A 125 14.60 4.13 -12.66
CA LEU A 125 14.64 3.24 -11.50
C LEU A 125 15.70 2.16 -11.71
N PRO A 126 16.36 1.69 -10.63
CA PRO A 126 17.36 0.64 -10.76
C PRO A 126 16.71 -0.67 -11.22
N PRO A 127 17.43 -1.56 -11.93
CA PRO A 127 16.90 -2.86 -12.37
C PRO A 127 16.45 -3.78 -11.22
N THR A 128 16.93 -3.54 -10.00
CA THR A 128 16.53 -4.26 -8.79
C THR A 128 15.21 -3.75 -8.20
N PHE A 129 14.65 -2.66 -8.71
CA PHE A 129 13.39 -2.12 -8.24
C PHE A 129 12.25 -3.07 -8.58
N LYS A 130 11.52 -3.52 -7.56
CA LYS A 130 10.36 -4.40 -7.75
C LYS A 130 9.17 -3.56 -8.15
N ALA A 131 8.60 -3.84 -9.31
CA ALA A 131 7.40 -3.14 -9.78
C ALA A 131 6.14 -3.45 -8.97
N THR A 132 6.15 -4.56 -8.23
CA THR A 132 5.08 -4.96 -7.33
C THR A 132 5.52 -4.86 -5.87
N ASN A 133 4.61 -4.39 -5.02
CA ASN A 133 4.81 -4.36 -3.58
C ASN A 133 4.65 -5.76 -2.95
N VAL A 134 4.75 -5.82 -1.61
CA VAL A 134 4.60 -7.07 -0.83
C VAL A 134 3.23 -7.74 -0.96
N PHE A 135 2.24 -7.00 -1.46
CA PHE A 135 0.86 -7.44 -1.69
C PHE A 135 0.61 -7.85 -3.15
N GLY A 136 1.65 -7.88 -3.99
CA GLY A 136 1.52 -8.19 -5.42
C GLY A 136 0.86 -7.09 -6.25
N GLN A 137 0.69 -5.89 -5.67
CA GLN A 137 0.11 -4.74 -6.36
C GLN A 137 1.21 -3.97 -7.09
N ARG A 138 0.96 -3.60 -8.33
CA ARG A 138 1.86 -2.86 -9.20
C ARG A 138 1.76 -1.36 -8.96
N LEU A 139 2.90 -0.69 -8.88
CA LEU A 139 2.95 0.77 -8.79
C LEU A 139 2.74 1.38 -10.17
N VAL A 140 1.70 2.22 -10.28
CA VAL A 140 1.30 2.91 -11.51
C VAL A 140 1.13 4.38 -11.18
N SER A 141 1.72 5.26 -11.99
CA SER A 141 1.47 6.70 -11.93
C SER A 141 0.55 7.09 -13.08
N ILE A 142 -0.50 7.84 -12.75
CA ILE A 142 -1.47 8.39 -13.68
C ILE A 142 -1.30 9.90 -13.65
N PHE A 143 -0.89 10.46 -14.78
CA PHE A 143 -0.87 11.90 -14.99
C PHE A 143 -2.16 12.34 -15.65
N LYS A 144 -2.69 13.47 -15.21
CA LYS A 144 -3.84 14.13 -15.78
C LYS A 144 -3.49 15.56 -16.12
N ARG A 145 -3.77 15.99 -17.35
CA ARG A 145 -3.56 17.38 -17.75
C ARG A 145 -4.50 18.33 -16.99
N VAL A 146 -3.95 19.44 -16.50
CA VAL A 146 -4.71 20.50 -15.83
C VAL A 146 -5.22 21.49 -16.88
N TYR A 147 -6.48 21.88 -16.74
CA TYR A 147 -7.12 22.92 -17.53
C TYR A 147 -7.43 24.11 -16.63
N ASP A 148 -7.33 25.31 -17.17
CA ASP A 148 -7.68 26.52 -16.43
C ASP A 148 -9.21 26.71 -16.32
N ALA A 149 -9.63 27.78 -15.65
CA ALA A 149 -11.05 28.09 -15.47
C ALA A 149 -11.81 28.37 -16.78
N SER A 150 -11.10 28.66 -17.87
CA SER A 150 -11.68 28.86 -19.22
C SER A 150 -11.65 27.57 -20.06
N ASN A 151 -11.32 26.44 -19.43
CA ASN A 151 -11.12 25.16 -20.09
C ASN A 151 -10.01 25.20 -21.17
N ALA A 152 -9.04 26.11 -21.02
CA ALA A 152 -7.86 26.15 -21.87
C ALA A 152 -6.78 25.20 -21.30
N PRO A 153 -6.05 24.49 -22.17
CA PRO A 153 -5.04 23.55 -21.74
C PRO A 153 -3.86 24.27 -21.08
N THR A 154 -3.48 23.85 -19.87
CA THR A 154 -2.24 24.34 -19.23
C THR A 154 -1.04 23.47 -19.62
N GLN A 155 0.15 23.88 -19.17
CA GLN A 155 1.40 23.11 -19.26
C GLN A 155 1.64 22.21 -18.03
N TYR A 156 0.65 22.12 -17.14
CA TYR A 156 0.76 21.37 -15.88
C TYR A 156 -0.08 20.10 -15.94
N ALA A 157 0.34 19.12 -15.15
CA ALA A 157 -0.40 17.89 -14.93
C ALA A 157 -0.43 17.55 -13.44
N GLU A 158 -1.55 17.01 -12.99
CA GLU A 158 -1.70 16.37 -11.69
C GLU A 158 -1.18 14.93 -11.79
N MET A 159 -0.52 14.46 -10.75
CA MET A 159 -0.02 13.09 -10.66
C MET A 159 -0.73 12.34 -9.54
N LEU A 160 -1.30 11.18 -9.87
CA LEU A 160 -1.85 10.24 -8.92
C LEU A 160 -1.07 8.93 -9.00
N VAL A 161 -0.45 8.51 -7.91
CA VAL A 161 0.26 7.22 -7.82
C VAL A 161 -0.64 6.22 -7.10
N VAL A 162 -0.84 5.06 -7.71
CA VAL A 162 -1.70 3.98 -7.18
C VAL A 162 -0.96 2.65 -7.18
N ALA A 163 -1.32 1.81 -6.21
CA ALA A 163 -1.01 0.39 -6.24
C ALA A 163 -2.20 -0.35 -6.85
N ALA A 164 -2.03 -0.89 -8.05
CA ALA A 164 -3.08 -1.56 -8.81
C ALA A 164 -2.80 -3.06 -8.94
N GLN A 165 -3.82 -3.89 -8.82
CA GLN A 165 -3.70 -5.34 -9.03
C GLN A 165 -4.45 -5.76 -10.29
N ASP A 166 -3.89 -6.70 -11.04
CA ASP A 166 -4.40 -7.16 -12.34
C ASP A 166 -5.22 -8.45 -12.24
N THR A 167 -5.45 -8.95 -11.03
CA THR A 167 -6.05 -10.26 -10.78
C THR A 167 -7.23 -10.14 -9.82
N ASN A 168 -8.25 -10.96 -10.03
CA ASN A 168 -9.43 -11.07 -9.15
C ASN A 168 -9.09 -11.65 -7.75
N SER A 169 -7.89 -12.21 -7.57
CA SER A 169 -7.40 -12.74 -6.29
C SER A 169 -6.66 -11.64 -5.54
N VAL A 170 -7.39 -10.90 -4.71
CA VAL A 170 -6.88 -9.69 -4.08
C VAL A 170 -6.11 -10.05 -2.80
N SER A 171 -4.78 -9.91 -2.82
CA SER A 171 -4.02 -9.81 -1.57
C SER A 171 -4.07 -8.35 -1.16
N THR A 172 -5.21 -7.90 -0.64
CA THR A 172 -5.32 -6.51 -0.18
C THR A 172 -4.63 -6.36 1.16
N PRO A 173 -3.82 -5.30 1.36
CA PRO A 173 -3.50 -4.88 2.71
C PRO A 173 -4.79 -4.68 3.49
N SER A 174 -4.76 -4.95 4.80
CA SER A 174 -5.85 -4.50 5.66
C SER A 174 -5.98 -2.97 5.55
N TYR A 175 -7.19 -2.44 5.72
CA TYR A 175 -7.38 -0.98 5.70
C TYR A 175 -6.48 -0.26 6.72
N GLY A 176 -6.21 -0.89 7.87
CA GLY A 176 -5.27 -0.39 8.87
C GLY A 176 -3.84 -0.29 8.36
N GLU A 177 -3.33 -1.33 7.68
CA GLU A 177 -2.00 -1.31 7.05
C GLU A 177 -1.90 -0.27 5.94
N ALA A 178 -2.94 -0.14 5.10
CA ALA A 178 -2.97 0.88 4.05
C ALA A 178 -2.99 2.30 4.64
N THR A 179 -3.74 2.51 5.72
CA THR A 179 -3.78 3.81 6.43
C THR A 179 -2.44 4.11 7.08
N ALA A 180 -1.79 3.13 7.71
CA ALA A 180 -0.46 3.30 8.30
C ALA A 180 0.59 3.67 7.23
N ALA A 181 0.55 3.03 6.06
CA ALA A 181 1.44 3.40 4.94
C ALA A 181 1.17 4.84 4.46
N ALA A 182 -0.11 5.23 4.34
CA ALA A 182 -0.50 6.60 3.98
C ALA A 182 -0.05 7.62 5.03
N GLU A 183 -0.15 7.31 6.32
CA GLU A 183 0.33 8.18 7.42
C GLU A 183 1.85 8.37 7.37
N ILE A 184 2.63 7.32 7.07
CA ILE A 184 4.09 7.41 6.89
C ILE A 184 4.44 8.30 5.70
N MET A 185 3.65 8.26 4.62
CA MET A 185 3.82 9.13 3.46
C MET A 185 3.38 10.59 3.71
N GLY A 186 2.73 10.87 4.85
CA GLY A 186 2.25 12.20 5.21
C GLY A 186 1.18 12.72 4.25
N GLY A 187 1.21 14.02 3.95
CA GLY A 187 0.19 14.68 3.13
C GLY A 187 0.05 14.15 1.69
N ASN A 188 1.02 13.38 1.20
CA ASN A 188 0.99 12.78 -0.14
C ASN A 188 0.47 11.33 -0.14
N GLY A 189 0.29 10.73 1.04
CA GLY A 189 -0.24 9.38 1.19
C GLY A 189 -1.76 9.35 1.18
N GLY A 190 -2.33 8.33 0.56
CA GLY A 190 -3.77 8.11 0.55
C GLY A 190 -4.16 6.64 0.47
N VAL A 191 -5.44 6.37 0.71
CA VAL A 191 -6.05 5.05 0.69
C VAL A 191 -7.26 5.04 -0.22
N VAL A 192 -7.44 3.93 -0.93
CA VAL A 192 -8.70 3.59 -1.59
C VAL A 192 -9.44 2.63 -0.69
N PRO A 193 -10.63 2.97 -0.16
CA PRO A 193 -11.28 2.13 0.80
C PRO A 193 -12.00 0.96 0.11
N ASP A 194 -11.94 -0.19 0.78
CA ASP A 194 -12.60 -1.46 0.43
C ASP A 194 -14.14 -1.37 0.48
N LYS A 195 -14.68 -0.46 1.29
CA LYS A 195 -16.11 -0.21 1.48
C LYS A 195 -16.37 1.25 1.77
N ASP A 196 -17.63 1.68 1.77
CA ASP A 196 -17.97 3.05 2.16
C ASP A 196 -17.52 3.36 3.59
N ARG A 197 -16.84 4.50 3.75
CA ARG A 197 -16.36 4.99 5.04
C ARG A 197 -16.80 6.44 5.24
N ALA A 198 -16.83 6.89 6.49
CA ALA A 198 -17.22 8.26 6.82
C ALA A 198 -16.29 9.29 6.18
N THR A 199 -14.98 8.98 6.12
CA THR A 199 -13.93 9.87 5.62
C THR A 199 -13.58 9.67 4.15
N CYS A 200 -14.04 8.57 3.53
CA CYS A 200 -13.72 8.24 2.16
C CYS A 200 -14.79 7.36 1.50
N LYS A 201 -15.27 7.76 0.33
CA LYS A 201 -16.39 7.09 -0.35
C LYS A 201 -15.92 5.94 -1.25
N SER A 202 -16.59 4.80 -1.11
CA SER A 202 -16.53 3.68 -2.06
C SER A 202 -17.93 3.08 -2.14
N VAL A 203 -18.75 3.69 -2.99
CA VAL A 203 -20.19 3.47 -3.07
C VAL A 203 -20.58 2.98 -4.46
N ARG A 204 -21.01 1.71 -4.54
CA ARG A 204 -21.39 1.09 -5.81
C ARG A 204 -22.63 1.70 -6.45
N SER A 205 -23.64 2.02 -5.65
CA SER A 205 -24.93 2.54 -6.14
C SER A 205 -24.79 3.89 -6.86
N SER A 206 -23.89 4.76 -6.41
CA SER A 206 -23.60 6.05 -7.04
C SER A 206 -22.36 6.03 -7.94
N SER A 207 -21.71 4.88 -8.10
CA SER A 207 -20.42 4.73 -8.79
C SER A 207 -19.35 5.73 -8.32
N THR A 208 -19.39 6.09 -7.03
CA THR A 208 -18.47 7.08 -6.44
C THR A 208 -17.35 6.36 -5.71
N TYR A 209 -16.13 6.49 -6.21
CA TYR A 209 -14.94 5.88 -5.64
C TYR A 209 -13.86 6.92 -5.44
N GLN A 210 -13.45 7.13 -4.20
CA GLN A 210 -12.51 8.15 -3.83
C GLN A 210 -11.18 7.54 -3.37
N VAL A 211 -10.11 8.24 -3.70
CA VAL A 211 -8.82 8.14 -3.02
C VAL A 211 -8.78 9.24 -1.98
N CYS A 212 -8.49 8.90 -0.73
CA CYS A 212 -8.48 9.87 0.34
C CYS A 212 -7.17 9.84 1.10
N GLY A 213 -6.70 11.02 1.49
CA GLY A 213 -5.58 11.15 2.42
C GLY A 213 -5.85 10.44 3.74
N ALA A 214 -4.80 10.18 4.52
CA ALA A 214 -4.96 9.67 5.87
C ALA A 214 -6.00 10.52 6.62
N GLN A 215 -7.00 9.85 7.21
CA GLN A 215 -8.11 10.47 7.95
C GLN A 215 -9.00 11.44 7.13
N GLY A 216 -8.96 11.40 5.80
CA GLY A 216 -9.79 12.25 4.94
C GLY A 216 -9.29 13.68 4.77
N THR A 217 -8.01 13.93 5.04
CA THR A 217 -7.35 15.25 4.88
C THR A 217 -7.45 15.85 3.48
N TRP A 218 -7.53 15.00 2.46
CA TRP A 218 -7.84 15.35 1.08
C TRP A 218 -8.62 14.22 0.42
N GLN A 219 -9.32 14.52 -0.67
CA GLN A 219 -10.12 13.55 -1.41
C GLN A 219 -10.01 13.81 -2.92
N VAL A 220 -9.85 12.74 -3.68
CA VAL A 220 -9.81 12.74 -5.14
C VAL A 220 -10.74 11.66 -5.66
N ASP A 221 -11.57 12.00 -6.65
CA ASP A 221 -12.45 11.03 -7.30
C ASP A 221 -11.67 10.25 -8.37
N LEU A 222 -11.68 8.91 -8.29
CA LEU A 222 -11.02 8.04 -9.25
C LEU A 222 -11.58 8.21 -10.67
N SER A 223 -12.86 8.58 -10.82
CA SER A 223 -13.48 8.81 -12.12
C SER A 223 -12.84 9.95 -12.92
N LYS A 224 -12.08 10.82 -12.25
CA LYS A 224 -11.32 11.88 -12.91
C LYS A 224 -10.03 11.39 -13.54
N PHE A 225 -9.55 10.20 -13.19
CA PHE A 225 -8.23 9.66 -13.55
C PHE A 225 -8.30 8.37 -14.38
N ILE A 226 -9.33 7.55 -14.17
CA ILE A 226 -9.51 6.28 -14.86
C ILE A 226 -10.84 6.24 -15.59
N SER A 227 -10.86 5.52 -16.72
CA SER A 227 -12.02 5.37 -17.59
C SER A 227 -13.17 4.63 -16.90
N SER A 228 -14.38 4.77 -17.45
CA SER A 228 -15.58 4.08 -16.94
C SER A 228 -15.46 2.55 -16.95
N SER A 229 -14.76 1.97 -17.94
CA SER A 229 -14.51 0.52 -17.99
C SER A 229 -13.55 0.06 -16.88
N GLN A 230 -12.52 0.85 -16.59
CA GLN A 230 -11.60 0.61 -15.47
C GLN A 230 -12.31 0.76 -14.12
N LEU A 231 -13.17 1.77 -13.96
CA LEU A 231 -14.01 1.92 -12.76
C LEU A 231 -14.97 0.75 -12.57
N SER A 232 -15.58 0.25 -13.65
CA SER A 232 -16.45 -0.93 -13.59
C SER A 232 -15.67 -2.19 -13.19
N THR A 233 -14.43 -2.32 -13.67
CA THR A 233 -13.56 -3.44 -13.28
C THR A 233 -13.21 -3.33 -11.80
N PHE A 234 -12.82 -2.13 -11.34
CA PHE A 234 -12.56 -1.86 -9.94
C PHE A 234 -13.77 -2.15 -9.04
N SER A 235 -14.96 -1.68 -9.40
CA SER A 235 -16.17 -1.88 -8.61
C SER A 235 -16.54 -3.35 -8.44
N SER A 236 -16.34 -4.15 -9.49
CA SER A 236 -16.58 -5.60 -9.48
C SER A 236 -15.60 -6.37 -8.59
N ALA A 237 -14.41 -5.82 -8.35
CA ALA A 237 -13.37 -6.44 -7.54
C ALA A 237 -13.46 -6.08 -6.05
N LEU A 238 -14.26 -5.08 -5.68
CA LEU A 238 -14.48 -4.75 -4.26
C LEU A 238 -15.17 -5.91 -3.54
N PRO A 239 -14.92 -6.12 -2.23
CA PRO A 239 -15.76 -7.01 -1.43
C PRO A 239 -17.20 -6.48 -1.38
N ASN A 240 -18.18 -7.39 -1.39
CA ASN A 240 -19.59 -7.05 -1.20
C ASN A 240 -19.88 -6.63 0.25
#